data_AF-A0A951L2B0-F1
#
_entry.id   AF-A0A951L2B0-F1
#
_cell.length_a   1.000
_cell.length_b   1.000
_cell.length_c   1.000
_cell.angle_alpha   90.00
_cell.angle_beta   90.00
_cell.angle_gamma   90.00
#
_symmetry.space_group_name_H-M   'P 1'
#
loop_
_entity.id
_entity.type
_entity.pdbx_description
1 polymer ?
#
loop_
_entity_poly.entity_id
_entity_poly.type
_entity_poly.pdbx_seq_one_letter_code
_entity_poly.pdbx_strand_id
1 'polypeptide(L)' 'MDFRLSDEHERLRQRCAELAADFAIRSAEHDRDATHPTENYQRLREEGFLALTVPRKWGGAGVGFLGHTI' A
#
# COMPACT_ATOMS: atom_id res chain seq x y z
N MET A 1 -12.21 17.20 -20.26
CA MET A 1 -12.19 16.27 -19.10
C MET A 1 -10.73 16.05 -18.76
N ASP A 2 -10.33 16.16 -17.49
CA ASP A 2 -8.95 15.91 -17.05
C ASP A 2 -8.87 14.49 -16.50
N PHE A 3 -7.92 13.70 -17.01
CA PHE A 3 -7.73 12.29 -16.66
C PHE A 3 -6.45 12.06 -15.84
N ARG A 4 -5.74 13.12 -15.47
CA ARG A 4 -4.52 13.01 -14.67
C ARG A 4 -4.86 12.65 -13.23
N LEU A 5 -4.00 11.85 -12.61
CA LEU A 5 -4.02 11.64 -11.17
C LEU A 5 -3.62 12.94 -10.45
N SER A 6 -4.14 13.13 -9.24
CA SER A 6 -3.66 14.20 -8.37
C SER A 6 -2.28 13.85 -7.83
N ASP A 7 -1.56 14.85 -7.31
CA ASP A 7 -0.25 14.61 -6.69
C ASP A 7 -0.33 13.64 -5.49
N GLU A 8 -1.45 13.63 -4.76
CA GLU A 8 -1.68 12.67 -3.67
C GLU A 8 -1.81 11.24 -4.20
N HIS A 9 -2.54 11.05 -5.30
CA HIS A 9 -2.68 9.76 -5.97
C HIS A 9 -1.33 9.26 -6.53
N GLU A 10 -0.57 10.14 -7.17
CA GLU A 10 0.77 9.81 -7.68
C GLU A 10 1.74 9.41 -6.56
N ARG A 11 1.73 10.16 -5.45
CA ARG A 11 2.54 9.83 -4.28
C ARG A 11 2.15 8.51 -3.65
N LEU A 12 0.85 8.20 -3.60
CA LEU A 12 0.37 6.91 -3.11
C LEU A 12 0.84 5.77 -4.02
N ARG A 13 0.69 5.92 -5.34
CA ARG A 13 1.15 4.94 -6.33
C ARG A 13 2.65 4.67 -6.22
N GLN A 14 3.46 5.71 -6.03
CA GLN A 14 4.90 5.57 -5.85
C GLN A 14 5.24 4.74 -4.59
N ARG A 15 4.58 5.01 -3.46
CA ARG A 15 4.77 4.24 -2.23
C ARG A 15 4.33 2.78 -2.37
N CYS A 16 3.24 2.52 -3.10
CA CYS A 16 2.83 1.16 -3.46
C CYS A 16 3.92 0.44 -4.27
N ALA A 17 4.51 1.12 -5.27
CA ALA A 17 5.56 0.55 -6.11
C ALA A 17 6.83 0.21 -5.32
N GLU A 18 7.22 1.05 -4.36
CA GLU A 18 8.36 0.82 -3.47
C GLU A 18 8.16 -0.41 -2.58
N LEU A 19 6.98 -0.53 -1.96
CA LEU A 19 6.63 -1.71 -1.16
C LEU A 19 6.54 -2.98 -2.02
N ALA A 20 5.95 -2.88 -3.21
CA ALA A 20 5.88 -4.02 -4.13
C ALA A 20 7.27 -4.51 -4.55
N ALA A 21 8.21 -3.59 -4.84
CA ALA A 21 9.59 -3.93 -5.17
C ALA A 21 10.31 -4.62 -4.00
N ASP A 22 10.12 -4.14 -2.77
CA ASP A 22 10.64 -4.78 -1.56
C ASP A 22 10.06 -6.19 -1.34
N PHE A 23 8.73 -6.34 -1.47
CA PHE A 23 8.05 -7.62 -1.26
C PHE A 23 8.41 -8.66 -2.33
N ALA A 24 8.69 -8.22 -3.55
CA ALA A 24 9.10 -9.09 -4.66
C ALA A 24 10.42 -9.85 -4.39
N ILE A 25 11.28 -9.35 -3.50
CA ILE A 25 12.56 -10.00 -3.15
C ILE A 25 12.33 -11.38 -2.49
N ARG A 26 11.18 -11.54 -1.79
CA ARG A 26 10.87 -12.70 -0.95
C ARG A 26 9.57 -13.42 -1.32
N SER A 27 8.78 -12.89 -2.26
CA SER A 27 7.49 -13.46 -2.64
C SER A 27 7.59 -14.92 -3.10
N ALA A 28 8.59 -15.25 -3.93
CA ALA A 28 8.76 -16.59 -4.47
C ALA A 28 9.07 -17.66 -3.40
N GLU A 29 9.69 -17.27 -2.29
CA GLU A 29 9.94 -18.17 -1.15
C GLU A 29 8.65 -18.43 -0.37
N HIS A 30 7.92 -17.37 -0.01
CA HIS A 30 6.64 -17.50 0.68
C HIS A 30 5.62 -18.30 -0.14
N ASP A 31 5.57 -18.10 -1.46
CA ASP A 31 4.69 -18.85 -2.37
C ASP A 31 5.04 -20.35 -2.39
N ARG A 32 6.34 -20.68 -2.43
CA ARG A 32 6.81 -22.08 -2.44
C ARG A 32 6.52 -22.78 -1.11
N ASP A 33 6.82 -22.10 -0.01
CA ASP A 33 6.85 -22.72 1.32
C ASP A 33 5.51 -22.55 2.07
N ALA A 34 4.54 -21.87 1.44
CA ALA A 34 3.23 -21.55 2.01
C ALA A 34 3.32 -20.85 3.38
N THR A 35 4.28 -19.93 3.52
CA THR A 35 4.54 -19.21 4.77
C THR A 35 3.84 -17.85 4.80
N HIS A 36 3.57 -17.34 6.00
CA HIS A 36 2.96 -16.01 6.18
C HIS A 36 4.03 -14.91 6.11
N PRO A 37 3.91 -13.91 5.22
CA PRO A 37 4.91 -12.84 5.04
C PRO A 37 4.77 -11.76 6.13
N THR A 38 5.13 -12.12 7.36
CA THR A 38 4.96 -11.28 8.56
C THR A 38 5.69 -9.94 8.40
N GLU A 39 6.86 -9.96 7.79
CA GLU A 39 7.66 -8.79 7.44
C GLU A 39 6.93 -7.79 6.54
N ASN A 40 6.17 -8.26 5.55
CA ASN A 40 5.46 -7.40 4.60
C ASN A 40 4.31 -6.70 5.32
N TYR A 41 3.62 -7.41 6.22
CA TYR A 41 2.59 -6.82 7.07
C TYR A 41 3.15 -5.81 8.09
N GLN A 42 4.34 -6.06 8.63
CA GLN A 42 5.02 -5.07 9.48
C GLN A 42 5.35 -3.80 8.70
N ARG A 43 5.91 -3.94 7.49
CA ARG A 43 6.19 -2.80 6.60
C ARG A 43 4.92 -2.03 6.22
N LEU A 44 3.84 -2.73 5.87
CA LEU A 44 2.54 -2.10 5.60
C LEU A 44 1.98 -1.33 6.81
N ARG A 45 2.21 -1.83 8.03
CA ARG A 45 1.82 -1.15 9.26
C ARG A 45 2.63 0.12 9.49
N GLU A 46 3.95 0.03 9.37
CA GLU A 46 4.88 1.16 9.51
C GLU A 46 4.56 2.29 8.52
N GLU A 47 4.23 1.91 7.29
CA GLU A 47 3.83 2.84 6.23
C GLU A 47 2.36 3.30 6.32
N GLY A 48 1.60 2.83 7.32
CA GLY A 48 0.21 3.25 7.54
C GLY A 48 -0.81 2.75 6.50
N PHE A 49 -0.45 1.76 5.68
CA PHE A 49 -1.34 1.18 4.66
C PHE A 49 -2.52 0.41 5.27
N LEU A 50 -2.38 -0.10 6.51
CA LEU A 50 -3.46 -0.83 7.18
C LEU A 50 -4.64 0.07 7.61
N ALA A 51 -4.50 1.39 7.54
CA ALA A 51 -5.54 2.38 7.86
C ALA A 51 -5.80 3.35 6.70
N LEU A 52 -5.49 2.95 5.45
CA LEU A 52 -5.49 3.83 4.30
C LEU A 52 -6.84 4.52 4.06
N THR A 53 -7.93 3.76 4.08
CA THR A 53 -9.30 4.23 3.82
C THR A 53 -10.04 4.66 5.09
N VAL A 54 -9.43 4.45 6.27
CA VAL A 54 -10.04 4.86 7.55
C VAL A 54 -10.09 6.39 7.60
N PRO A 55 -11.24 7.01 7.96
CA PRO A 55 -11.34 8.46 8.06
C PRO A 55 -10.30 9.07 9.01
N ARG A 56 -9.78 10.26 8.65
CA ARG A 56 -8.75 10.97 9.44
C ARG A 56 -9.15 11.22 10.90
N LYS A 57 -10.45 11.44 11.17
CA LYS A 57 -10.97 11.60 12.55
C LYS A 57 -10.77 10.38 13.45
N TRP A 58 -10.48 9.22 12.86
CA TRP A 58 -10.18 7.96 13.55
C TRP A 58 -8.70 7.57 13.43
N GLY A 59 -7.83 8.49 12.97
CA GLY A 59 -6.39 8.26 12.84
C GLY A 59 -5.94 7.57 11.55
N GLY A 60 -6.82 7.40 10.56
CA GLY A 60 -6.47 6.86 9.24
C GLY A 60 -6.04 7.91 8.21
N ALA A 61 -5.72 7.47 6.99
CA ALA A 61 -5.29 8.36 5.91
C ALA A 61 -6.47 8.99 5.13
N GLY A 62 -7.69 8.46 5.26
CA GLY A 62 -8.88 8.98 4.60
C GLY A 62 -8.83 8.92 3.07
N VAL A 63 -8.09 7.97 2.50
CA VAL A 63 -7.98 7.78 1.06
C VAL A 63 -9.34 7.39 0.47
N GLY A 64 -9.76 8.13 -0.56
CA GLY A 64 -11.00 7.87 -1.29
C GLY A 64 -10.89 6.67 -2.24
N PHE A 65 -12.01 6.33 -2.90
CA PHE A 65 -12.11 5.12 -3.71
C PHE A 65 -11.05 5.03 -4.82
N LEU A 66 -10.81 6.10 -5.57
CA LEU A 66 -9.79 6.10 -6.63
C LEU A 66 -8.40 5.78 -6.06
N GLY A 67 -8.01 6.44 -4.98
CA GLY A 67 -6.74 6.16 -4.30
C GLY A 67 -6.62 4.73 -3.76
N HIS A 68 -7.71 4.06 -3.40
CA HIS A 68 -7.70 2.66 -2.98
C HIS A 68 -7.47 1.67 -4.14
N THR A 69 -7.69 2.10 -5.38
CA THR A 69 -7.67 1.23 -6.58
C THR A 69 -6.45 1.40 -7.48
N ILE A 70 -5.58 2.38 -7.21
CA ILE A 70 -4.45 2.77 -8.06
C ILE A 70 -3.07 2.36 -7.51
#